data_AF-A0A2U1B1B2-F1
#
_entry.id   AF-A0A2U1B1B2-F1
#
_cell.length_a   1.000
_cell.length_b   1.000
_cell.length_c   1.000
_cell.angle_alpha   90.00
_cell.angle_beta   90.00
_cell.angle_gamma   90.00
#
_symmetry.space_group_name_H-M   'P 1'
#
loop_
_entity.id
_entity.type
_entity.pdbx_description
1 polymer ?
#
loop_
_entity_poly.entity_id
_entity_poly.type
_entity_poly.pdbx_seq_one_letter_code
_entity_poly.pdbx_strand_id
1 'polypeptide(L)'
;MIHMSAYIPKNTDAKLRSLLHWGKIRQEQLTEAFLITKDTVLGFLKRQIEHGNWRGVLEVLKGKPMTKAGRFVLDELRSKVVRKLIMQMGLRPVIATTLVILLLPIILAKVAGEVVGWIRNRS
;
A
#
# COMPACT_ATOMS: atom_id res chain seq x y z
N MET A 1 19.37 9.93 -18.16
CA MET A 1 19.45 9.78 -16.69
C MET A 1 18.04 9.90 -16.13
N ILE A 2 17.36 8.80 -15.79
CA ILE A 2 15.97 8.83 -15.33
C ILE A 2 15.97 9.05 -13.81
N HIS A 3 15.61 10.26 -13.38
CA HIS A 3 15.38 10.57 -11.96
C HIS A 3 14.09 9.89 -11.49
N MET A 4 14.20 8.67 -10.94
CA MET A 4 13.14 8.08 -10.13
C MET A 4 13.23 8.62 -8.70
N SER A 5 12.80 9.85 -8.52
CA SER A 5 12.46 10.36 -7.19
C SER A 5 11.16 9.69 -6.78
N ALA A 6 11.23 8.61 -5.99
CA ALA A 6 10.08 8.08 -5.29
C ALA A 6 9.44 9.25 -4.52
N TYR A 7 8.27 9.69 -4.95
CA TYR A 7 7.58 10.86 -4.40
C TYR A 7 7.04 10.47 -3.02
N ILE A 8 7.91 10.50 -2.02
CA ILE A 8 7.55 10.45 -0.60
C ILE A 8 7.44 11.92 -0.18
N PRO A 9 6.22 12.45 0.04
CA PRO A 9 6.06 13.84 0.47
C PRO A 9 6.85 14.08 1.75
N LYS A 10 7.65 15.16 1.81
CA LYS A 10 8.43 15.55 3.00
C LYS A 10 7.59 15.67 4.29
N ASN A 11 6.26 15.76 4.16
CA ASN A 11 5.32 15.87 5.27
C ASN A 11 4.76 14.51 5.76
N THR A 12 5.22 13.39 5.21
CA THR A 12 4.69 12.06 5.57
C THR A 12 5.03 11.71 7.01
N ASP A 13 6.25 11.99 7.47
CA ASP A 13 6.67 11.76 8.85
C ASP A 13 5.91 12.63 9.85
N ALA A 14 5.66 13.89 9.51
CA ALA A 14 4.90 14.82 10.36
C ALA A 14 3.44 14.38 10.47
N LYS A 15 2.81 13.99 9.35
CA LYS A 15 1.45 13.42 9.36
C LYS A 15 1.39 12.13 10.17
N LEU A 16 2.38 11.24 9.99
CA LEU A 16 2.45 9.98 10.73
C LEU A 16 2.55 10.22 12.23
N ARG A 17 3.44 11.10 12.69
CA ARG A 17 3.56 11.47 14.12
C ARG A 17 2.29 12.10 14.67
N SER A 18 1.65 13.00 13.91
CA SER A 18 0.40 13.63 14.33
C SER A 18 -0.72 12.59 14.52
N LEU A 19 -0.78 11.56 13.68
CA LEU A 19 -1.76 10.49 13.77
C LEU A 19 -1.48 9.51 14.91
N LEU A 20 -0.20 9.19 15.14
CA LEU A 20 0.20 8.40 16.30
C LEU A 20 -0.24 9.10 17.60
N HIS A 21 -0.05 10.41 17.67
CA HIS A 21 -0.45 11.22 18.82
C HIS A 21 -1.98 11.34 18.95
N TRP A 22 -2.69 11.61 17.86
CA TRP A 22 -4.15 11.82 17.88
C TRP A 22 -4.94 10.52 18.07
N GLY A 23 -4.46 9.41 17.50
CA GLY A 23 -5.08 8.09 17.58
C GLY A 23 -4.66 7.25 18.78
N LYS A 24 -3.75 7.76 19.64
CA LYS A 24 -3.06 7.00 20.71
C LYS A 24 -2.51 5.65 20.21
N ILE A 25 -2.04 5.62 18.96
CA ILE A 25 -1.56 4.38 18.32
C ILE A 25 -0.15 4.12 18.84
N ARG A 26 0.05 2.97 19.47
CA ARG A 26 1.36 2.54 19.96
C ARG A 26 2.27 2.15 18.78
N GLN A 27 3.59 2.27 18.96
CA GLN A 27 4.55 1.88 17.93
C GLN A 27 4.36 0.41 17.50
N GLU A 28 4.02 -0.48 18.43
CA GLU A 28 3.65 -1.88 18.19
C GLU A 28 2.46 -2.00 17.23
N GLN A 29 1.42 -1.20 17.43
CA GLN A 29 0.23 -1.18 16.56
C GLN A 29 0.56 -0.64 15.18
N LEU A 30 1.50 0.30 15.05
CA LEU A 30 1.96 0.75 13.75
C LEU A 30 2.71 -0.36 13.00
N THR A 31 3.59 -1.09 13.70
CA THR A 31 4.30 -2.24 13.15
C THR A 31 3.33 -3.33 12.70
N GLU A 32 2.34 -3.67 13.53
CA GLU A 32 1.31 -4.63 13.19
C GLU A 32 0.46 -4.17 11.99
N ALA A 33 0.04 -2.90 11.95
CA ALA A 33 -0.68 -2.34 10.81
C ALA A 33 0.13 -2.39 9.51
N PHE A 34 1.45 -2.16 9.60
CA PHE A 34 2.37 -2.28 8.47
C PHE A 34 2.43 -3.73 7.96
N LEU A 35 2.58 -4.71 8.86
CA LEU A 35 2.61 -6.14 8.50
C LEU A 35 1.30 -6.59 7.86
N ILE A 36 0.16 -6.26 8.48
CA ILE A 36 -1.17 -6.58 7.94
C ILE A 36 -1.35 -5.97 6.55
N THR A 37 -0.94 -4.72 6.37
CA THR A 37 -1.05 -4.05 5.07
C THR A 37 -0.15 -4.74 4.04
N LYS A 38 1.10 -5.06 4.39
CA LYS A 38 2.05 -5.74 3.50
C LYS A 38 1.51 -7.09 3.04
N ASP A 39 1.09 -7.94 3.96
CA ASP A 39 0.57 -9.28 3.65
C ASP A 39 -0.71 -9.21 2.83
N THR A 40 -1.57 -8.23 3.13
CA THR A 40 -2.80 -8.00 2.36
C THR A 40 -2.49 -7.57 0.92
N VAL A 41 -1.54 -6.66 0.73
CA VAL A 41 -1.09 -6.22 -0.60
C VAL A 41 -0.53 -7.39 -1.38
N LEU A 42 0.44 -8.13 -0.83
CA LEU A 42 1.07 -9.25 -1.52
C LEU A 42 0.05 -10.34 -1.89
N GLY A 43 -0.79 -10.75 -0.94
CA GLY A 43 -1.82 -11.75 -1.19
C GLY A 43 -2.90 -11.28 -2.16
N PHE A 44 -3.24 -9.98 -2.17
CA PHE A 44 -4.19 -9.42 -3.12
C PHE A 44 -3.63 -9.37 -4.53
N LEU A 45 -2.42 -8.83 -4.71
CA LEU A 45 -1.79 -8.77 -6.03
C LEU A 45 -1.58 -10.17 -6.59
N LYS A 46 -1.09 -11.13 -5.79
CA LYS A 46 -0.96 -12.54 -6.21
C LYS A 46 -2.28 -13.10 -6.74
N ARG A 47 -3.39 -12.93 -6.02
CA ARG A 47 -4.72 -13.36 -6.49
C ARG A 47 -5.14 -12.65 -7.78
N GLN A 48 -4.90 -11.35 -7.92
CA GLN A 48 -5.26 -10.64 -9.15
C GLN A 48 -4.49 -11.20 -10.36
N ILE A 49 -3.23 -11.59 -10.16
CA ILE A 49 -2.42 -12.26 -11.20
C ILE A 49 -3.02 -13.65 -11.53
N GLU A 50 -3.36 -14.45 -10.52
CA GLU A 50 -3.98 -15.77 -10.69
C GLU A 50 -5.31 -15.70 -11.44
N HIS A 51 -6.09 -14.62 -11.27
CA HIS A 51 -7.33 -14.36 -12.01
C HIS A 51 -7.11 -13.70 -13.39
N GLY A 52 -5.86 -13.59 -13.86
CA GLY A 52 -5.54 -13.02 -15.18
C GLY A 52 -5.52 -11.49 -15.24
N ASN A 53 -5.70 -10.79 -14.13
CA ASN A 53 -5.70 -9.32 -14.06
C ASN A 53 -4.29 -8.72 -13.97
N TRP A 54 -3.35 -9.27 -14.74
CA TRP A 54 -1.94 -8.83 -14.76
C TRP A 54 -1.79 -7.35 -15.13
N ARG A 55 -2.58 -6.86 -16.10
CA ARG A 55 -2.53 -5.46 -16.54
C ARG A 55 -2.92 -4.49 -15.41
N GLY A 56 -4.00 -4.78 -14.68
CA GLY A 56 -4.42 -3.96 -13.54
C GLY A 56 -3.38 -3.93 -12.42
N VAL A 57 -2.76 -5.09 -12.12
CA VAL A 57 -1.65 -5.19 -11.15
C VAL A 57 -0.46 -4.35 -11.58
N LEU A 58 -0.05 -4.44 -12.85
CA LEU A 58 1.09 -3.68 -13.37
C LEU A 58 0.84 -2.17 -13.29
N GLU A 59 -0.38 -1.73 -13.58
CA GLU A 59 -0.75 -0.31 -13.45
C GLU A 59 -0.72 0.15 -11.99
N VAL A 60 -1.22 -0.66 -11.05
CA VAL A 60 -1.15 -0.35 -9.61
C VAL A 60 0.30 -0.21 -9.14
N LEU A 61 1.19 -1.11 -9.58
CA LEU A 61 2.61 -1.08 -9.20
C LEU A 61 3.39 0.06 -9.88
N LYS A 62 3.06 0.39 -11.13
CA LYS A 62 3.65 1.54 -11.84
C LYS A 62 3.20 2.87 -11.24
N GLY A 63 2.06 2.90 -10.54
CA GLY A 63 1.48 4.13 -10.01
C GLY A 63 0.78 4.93 -11.10
N LYS A 64 0.76 6.26 -10.97
CA LYS A 64 0.04 7.13 -11.91
C LYS A 64 0.84 7.37 -13.21
N PRO A 65 0.16 7.55 -14.36
CA PRO A 65 -1.30 7.51 -14.57
C PRO A 65 -1.85 6.08 -14.66
N MET A 66 -3.05 5.85 -14.10
CA MET A 66 -3.72 4.54 -14.06
C MET A 66 -4.98 4.55 -14.93
N THR A 67 -5.29 3.42 -15.59
CA THR A 67 -6.55 3.27 -16.32
C THR A 67 -7.72 3.07 -15.35
N LYS A 68 -8.94 2.94 -15.88
CA LYS A 68 -10.13 2.58 -15.08
C LYS A 68 -9.93 1.24 -14.36
N ALA A 69 -9.27 0.27 -15.01
CA ALA A 69 -8.99 -1.03 -14.44
C ALA A 69 -8.00 -0.92 -13.27
N GLY A 70 -6.87 -0.23 -13.46
CA GLY A 70 -5.92 0.02 -12.37
C GLY A 70 -6.57 0.74 -11.18
N ARG A 71 -7.39 1.76 -11.44
CA ARG A 71 -8.12 2.48 -10.37
C ARG A 71 -9.04 1.56 -9.58
N PHE A 72 -9.81 0.72 -10.27
CA PHE A 72 -10.68 -0.27 -9.63
C PHE A 72 -9.90 -1.24 -8.73
N VAL A 73 -8.79 -1.79 -9.24
CA VAL A 73 -7.93 -2.71 -8.48
C VAL A 73 -7.34 -2.02 -7.24
N LEU A 74 -6.92 -0.75 -7.36
CA LEU A 74 -6.41 0.02 -6.22
C LEU A 74 -7.48 0.30 -5.17
N ASP A 75 -8.69 0.63 -5.58
CA ASP A 75 -9.80 0.92 -4.65
C ASP A 75 -10.30 -0.36 -3.95
N GLU A 76 -10.32 -1.50 -4.66
CA GLU A 76 -10.61 -2.80 -4.07
C GLU A 76 -9.53 -3.18 -3.03
N LEU A 77 -8.26 -3.00 -3.38
CA LEU A 77 -7.13 -3.21 -2.48
C LEU A 77 -7.25 -2.31 -1.23
N ARG A 78 -7.49 -1.01 -1.41
CA ARG A 78 -7.68 -0.05 -0.30
C ARG A 78 -8.78 -0.53 0.64
N SER A 79 -9.94 -0.88 0.08
CA SER A 79 -11.11 -1.34 0.85
C SER A 79 -10.80 -2.62 1.64
N LYS A 80 -10.04 -3.55 1.04
CA LYS A 80 -9.63 -4.80 1.68
C LYS A 80 -8.68 -4.58 2.85
N VAL A 81 -7.69 -3.69 2.68
CA VAL A 81 -6.76 -3.32 3.75
C VAL A 81 -7.51 -2.63 4.89
N VAL A 82 -8.37 -1.65 4.61
CA VAL A 82 -9.16 -0.95 5.65
C VAL A 82 -9.97 -1.97 6.45
N ARG A 83 -10.68 -2.87 5.78
CA ARG A 83 -11.48 -3.91 6.44
C ARG A 83 -10.62 -4.81 7.33
N LYS A 84 -9.44 -5.24 6.86
CA LYS A 84 -8.53 -6.07 7.66
C LYS A 84 -7.99 -5.34 8.88
N LEU A 85 -7.61 -4.07 8.75
CA LEU A 85 -7.17 -3.26 9.88
C LEU A 85 -8.27 -3.08 10.93
N ILE A 86 -9.52 -2.87 10.52
CA ILE A 86 -10.66 -2.81 11.45
C ILE A 86 -10.85 -4.17 12.14
N MET A 87 -10.88 -5.27 11.38
CA MET A 87 -11.19 -6.60 11.91
C MET A 87 -10.08 -7.19 12.79
N GLN A 88 -8.81 -7.01 12.43
CA GLN A 88 -7.69 -7.66 13.12
C GLN A 88 -7.16 -6.84 14.29
N MET A 89 -7.24 -5.50 14.20
CA MET A 89 -6.68 -4.61 15.22
C MET A 89 -7.76 -3.86 16.03
N GLY A 90 -9.05 -4.06 15.70
CA GLY A 90 -10.15 -3.34 16.36
C GLY A 90 -10.14 -1.82 16.11
N LEU A 91 -9.53 -1.36 15.01
CA LEU A 91 -9.39 0.06 14.73
C LEU A 91 -10.71 0.71 14.33
N ARG A 92 -10.89 1.96 14.76
CA ARG A 92 -12.00 2.80 14.27
C ARG A 92 -11.85 3.02 12.75
N PRO A 93 -12.95 3.07 11.98
CA PRO A 93 -12.89 3.21 10.52
C PRO A 93 -12.05 4.39 10.02
N VAL A 94 -12.13 5.54 10.71
CA VAL A 94 -11.36 6.76 10.38
C VAL A 94 -9.85 6.52 10.55
N ILE A 95 -9.44 5.85 11.62
CA ILE A 95 -8.03 5.53 11.89
C ILE A 95 -7.51 4.55 10.85
N ALA A 96 -8.25 3.46 10.60
CA ALA A 96 -7.89 2.46 9.60
C ALA A 96 -7.73 3.10 8.21
N THR A 97 -8.70 3.92 7.79
CA THR A 97 -8.64 4.63 6.50
C THR A 97 -7.40 5.51 6.40
N THR A 98 -7.09 6.24 7.47
CA THR A 98 -5.92 7.13 7.47
C THR A 98 -4.61 6.35 7.42
N LEU A 99 -4.50 5.24 8.16
CA LEU A 99 -3.35 4.35 8.08
C LEU A 99 -3.17 3.80 6.66
N VAL A 100 -4.25 3.38 6.00
CA VAL A 100 -4.15 2.88 4.60
C VAL A 100 -3.66 3.98 3.65
N ILE A 101 -4.12 5.22 3.82
CA ILE A 101 -3.65 6.35 2.99
C ILE A 101 -2.12 6.54 3.12
N LEU A 102 -1.54 6.28 4.29
CA LEU A 102 -0.11 6.41 4.53
C LEU A 102 0.70 5.17 4.14
N LEU A 103 0.24 3.99 4.56
CA LEU A 103 0.99 2.74 4.43
C LEU A 103 0.92 2.17 3.01
N LEU A 104 -0.24 2.29 2.35
CA LEU A 104 -0.46 1.63 1.06
C LEU A 104 0.49 2.13 -0.04
N PRO A 105 0.73 3.45 -0.22
CA PRO A 105 1.68 3.92 -1.22
C PRO A 105 3.12 3.45 -0.95
N ILE A 106 3.53 3.44 0.32
CA ILE A 106 4.88 3.03 0.73
C ILE A 106 5.09 1.55 0.42
N ILE A 107 4.13 0.71 0.78
CA ILE A 107 4.20 -0.74 0.57
C ILE A 107 4.17 -1.06 -0.93
N LEU A 108 3.28 -0.43 -1.70
CA LEU A 108 3.22 -0.61 -3.15
C LEU A 108 4.53 -0.19 -3.82
N ALA A 109 5.16 0.91 -3.40
CA ALA A 109 6.45 1.33 -3.92
C ALA A 109 7.57 0.31 -3.62
N LYS A 110 7.58 -0.29 -2.41
CA LYS A 110 8.52 -1.35 -2.06
C LYS A 110 8.34 -2.59 -2.94
N VAL A 111 7.09 -3.05 -3.09
CA VAL A 111 6.78 -4.21 -3.94
C VAL A 111 7.14 -3.94 -5.41
N ALA A 112 6.84 -2.74 -5.92
CA ALA A 112 7.23 -2.36 -7.27
C ALA A 112 8.76 -2.36 -7.46
N GLY A 113 9.50 -1.85 -6.48
CA GLY A 113 10.98 -1.89 -6.49
C GLY A 113 11.55 -3.30 -6.49
N GLU A 114 10.98 -4.21 -5.68
CA GLU A 114 11.36 -5.63 -5.65
C GLU A 114 11.11 -6.30 -7.02
N VAL A 115 9.96 -6.05 -7.64
CA VAL A 115 9.60 -6.59 -8.96
C VAL A 115 10.53 -6.04 -10.06
N VAL A 116 10.80 -4.74 -10.07
CA VAL A 116 11.71 -4.12 -11.05
C VAL A 116 13.15 -4.62 -10.86
N GLY A 117 13.60 -4.76 -9.61
CA GLY A 117 14.92 -5.30 -9.29
C GLY A 117 15.08 -6.75 -9.77
N TRP A 118 14.05 -7.58 -9.60
CA TRP A 118 14.05 -8.97 -10.06
C TRP A 118 14.12 -9.08 -11.59
N ILE A 119 13.38 -8.26 -12.32
CA ILE A 119 13.39 -8.25 -13.80
C ILE A 119 14.77 -7.82 -14.32
N ARG A 120 15.38 -6.78 -13.74
CA ARG A 120 16.68 -6.26 -14.18
C ARG A 120 17.84 -7.24 -13.96
N ASN A 121 17.77 -8.09 -12.93
CA ASN A 121 18.83 -9.07 -12.64
C ASN A 121 18.73 -10.36 -13.49
N ARG A 122 17.71 -10.50 -14.34
CA ARG A 122 17.52 -11.66 -15.23
C ARG A 122 17.73 -11.37 -16.73
N SER A 123 18.02 -10.13 -17.07
CA SER A 123 18.37 -9.65 -18.42
C SER A 123 19.83 -9.28 -18.48
#